data_AF-A0A5N4WB11-F1
#
_entry.id   AF-A0A5N4WB11-F1
#
_cell.length_a   1.000
_cell.length_b   1.000
_cell.length_c   1.000
_cell.angle_alpha   90.00
_cell.angle_beta   90.00
_cell.angle_gamma   90.00
#
_symmetry.space_group_name_H-M   'P 1'
#
loop_
_entity.id
_entity.type
_entity.pdbx_description
1 polymer ?
#
loop_
_entity_poly.entity_id
_entity_poly.type
_entity_poly.pdbx_seq_one_letter_code
_entity_poly.pdbx_strand_id
1 'polypeptide(L)'
;MIYFIYSSYTLKKDVERSILATDKIKVCGKYLGIKTSPGATRAGPKDYITFQNDDGSISQFHSIPRYQNELFDLKQIYADDRICYYYSLKYTVNGNDYFISRIDILRNR
;
A
#
# COMPACT_ATOMS: atom_id res chain seq x y z
N MET A 1 8.59 22.42 -12.28
CA MET A 1 9.65 21.46 -11.90
C MET A 1 9.92 21.45 -10.39
N ILE A 2 9.97 22.61 -9.70
CA ILE A 2 10.18 22.69 -8.24
C ILE A 2 9.08 22.00 -7.41
N TYR A 3 7.81 22.08 -7.84
CA TYR A 3 6.67 21.48 -7.13
C TYR A 3 6.70 19.93 -7.07
N PHE A 4 7.19 19.29 -8.14
CA PHE A 4 7.28 17.83 -8.21
C PHE A 4 8.34 17.25 -7.26
N ILE A 5 9.45 17.97 -7.06
CA ILE A 5 10.54 17.55 -6.18
C ILE A 5 10.09 17.64 -4.71
N TYR A 6 9.37 18.70 -4.33
CA TYR A 6 8.85 18.87 -2.98
C TYR A 6 7.80 17.83 -2.60
N SER A 7 6.90 17.50 -3.53
CA SER A 7 5.87 16.47 -3.34
C SER A 7 6.47 15.06 -3.19
N SER A 8 7.56 14.76 -3.90
CA SER A 8 8.19 13.44 -3.84
C SER A 8 8.96 13.23 -2.51
N TYR A 9 9.57 14.30 -1.98
CA TYR A 9 10.31 14.25 -0.71
C TYR A 9 9.39 14.11 0.51
N THR A 10 8.27 14.83 0.51
CA THR A 10 7.24 14.74 1.57
C THR A 10 6.63 13.35 1.60
N LEU A 11 6.30 12.78 0.43
CA LEU A 11 5.79 11.41 0.32
C LEU A 11 6.77 10.38 0.92
N LYS A 12 8.07 10.48 0.61
CA LYS A 12 9.08 9.58 1.17
C LYS A 12 9.13 9.66 2.70
N LYS A 13 9.10 10.88 3.25
CA LYS A 13 9.14 11.11 4.69
C LYS A 13 7.90 10.56 5.40
N ASP A 14 6.72 10.67 4.79
CA ASP A 14 5.48 10.14 5.36
C ASP A 14 5.43 8.61 5.31
N VAL A 15 5.98 8.00 4.26
CA VAL A 15 6.19 6.53 4.20
C VAL A 15 7.12 6.07 5.31
N GLU A 16 8.30 6.70 5.47
CA GLU A 16 9.26 6.36 6.53
C GLU A 16 8.64 6.53 7.93
N ARG A 17 7.87 7.61 8.14
CA ARG A 17 7.16 7.83 9.40
C ARG A 17 6.05 6.81 9.64
N SER A 18 5.31 6.42 8.61
CA SER A 18 4.32 5.35 8.70
C SER A 18 4.95 4.01 9.10
N ILE A 19 6.13 3.70 8.56
CA ILE A 19 6.93 2.51 8.94
C ILE A 19 7.37 2.54 10.40
N LEU A 20 7.61 3.71 10.98
CA LEU A 20 8.04 3.85 12.38
C LEU A 20 6.88 4.17 13.33
N ALA A 21 5.66 4.29 12.83
CA ALA A 21 4.53 4.74 13.62
C ALA A 21 4.12 3.71 14.68
N THR A 22 3.62 4.20 15.82
CA THR A 22 3.12 3.36 16.92
C THR A 22 1.63 3.05 16.78
N ASP A 23 0.90 3.79 15.96
CA ASP A 23 -0.54 3.68 15.72
C ASP A 23 -0.88 2.76 14.54
N LYS A 24 -0.01 1.79 14.25
CA LYS A 24 -0.21 0.87 13.13
C LYS A 24 -1.39 -0.05 13.41
N ILE A 25 -2.29 -0.14 12.45
CA ILE A 25 -3.33 -1.15 12.38
C ILE A 25 -2.78 -2.32 11.59
N LYS A 26 -2.93 -3.53 12.15
CA LYS A 26 -2.69 -4.79 11.46
C LYS A 26 -4.00 -5.33 10.91
N VAL A 27 -4.05 -5.64 9.62
CA VAL A 27 -5.19 -6.31 8.99
C VAL A 27 -4.68 -7.52 8.23
N CYS A 28 -5.38 -8.65 8.41
CA CYS A 28 -5.04 -9.91 7.75
C CYS A 28 -6.12 -10.29 6.74
N GLY A 29 -5.70 -11.08 5.76
CA GLY A 29 -6.55 -11.42 4.64
C GLY A 29 -5.82 -12.20 3.56
N LYS A 30 -6.37 -12.14 2.36
CA LYS A 30 -5.81 -12.69 1.13
C LYS A 30 -5.36 -11.58 0.21
N TYR A 31 -4.19 -11.74 -0.38
CA TYR A 31 -3.72 -10.88 -1.46
C TYR A 31 -4.50 -11.19 -2.75
N LEU A 32 -5.14 -10.18 -3.34
CA LEU A 32 -5.89 -10.34 -4.60
C LEU A 32 -5.12 -9.88 -5.83
N GLY A 33 -3.89 -9.35 -5.66
CA GLY A 33 -3.08 -8.85 -6.76
C GLY A 33 -3.08 -7.33 -6.92
N ILE A 34 -2.27 -6.89 -7.88
CA ILE A 34 -2.29 -5.52 -8.40
C ILE A 34 -3.34 -5.47 -9.51
N LYS A 35 -4.23 -4.50 -9.42
CA LYS A 35 -5.25 -4.21 -10.43
C LYS A 35 -5.00 -2.85 -11.03
N THR A 36 -5.37 -2.69 -12.29
CA THR A 36 -5.26 -1.43 -13.01
C THR A 36 -6.64 -0.83 -13.17
N SER A 37 -6.84 0.39 -12.66
CA SER A 37 -8.07 1.16 -12.91
C SER A 37 -7.87 2.08 -14.12
N PRO A 38 -8.84 2.18 -15.05
CA PRO A 38 -8.79 3.20 -16.09
C PRO A 38 -8.80 4.57 -15.42
N GLY A 39 -7.71 5.33 -15.57
CA GLY A 39 -7.58 6.62 -14.93
C GLY A 39 -8.63 7.61 -15.42
N ALA A 40 -8.98 8.58 -14.58
CA ALA A 40 -9.79 9.72 -14.97
C ALA A 40 -9.04 10.57 -16.02
N THR A 41 -9.23 10.20 -17.29
CA THR A 41 -9.09 10.95 -18.55
C THR A 41 -7.82 11.75 -18.87
N ARG A 42 -6.89 11.99 -17.94
CA ARG A 42 -5.63 12.73 -18.20
C ARG A 42 -4.38 12.17 -17.52
N ALA A 43 -4.52 11.38 -16.45
CA ALA A 43 -3.39 10.86 -15.69
C ALA A 43 -2.92 9.46 -16.12
N GLY A 44 -3.58 8.84 -17.10
CA GLY A 44 -3.33 7.45 -17.48
C GLY A 44 -3.86 6.44 -16.45
N PRO A 45 -3.85 5.15 -16.77
CA PRO A 45 -4.25 4.09 -15.85
C PRO A 45 -3.45 4.14 -14.54
N LYS A 46 -4.10 3.83 -13.42
CA LYS A 46 -3.45 3.77 -12.10
C LYS A 46 -3.55 2.36 -11.54
N ASP A 47 -2.39 1.83 -11.16
CA ASP A 47 -2.29 0.55 -10.47
C ASP A 47 -2.60 0.71 -8.99
N TYR A 48 -3.28 -0.27 -8.42
CA TYR A 48 -3.59 -0.35 -7.01
C TYR A 48 -3.52 -1.79 -6.51
N ILE A 49 -3.11 -1.96 -5.26
CA ILE A 49 -3.07 -3.28 -4.63
C ILE A 49 -4.43 -3.55 -3.99
N THR A 50 -4.92 -4.79 -4.12
CA THR A 50 -6.18 -5.21 -3.52
C THR A 50 -5.97 -6.37 -2.54
N PHE A 51 -6.65 -6.31 -1.39
CA PHE A 51 -6.69 -7.37 -0.39
C PHE A 51 -8.14 -7.69 -0.05
N GLN A 52 -8.44 -8.98 0.16
CA GLN A 52 -9.68 -9.41 0.82
C GLN A 52 -9.36 -9.64 2.30
N ASN A 53 -9.97 -8.84 3.17
CA ASN A 53 -9.79 -8.95 4.61
C ASN A 53 -10.56 -10.16 5.16
N ASP A 54 -10.21 -10.56 6.39
CA ASP A 54 -10.83 -11.71 7.07
C ASP A 54 -12.33 -11.55 7.35
N ASP A 55 -12.81 -10.31 7.47
CA ASP A 55 -14.23 -9.98 7.60
C ASP A 55 -14.99 -9.97 6.26
N GLY A 56 -14.30 -10.29 5.15
CA GLY A 56 -14.84 -10.30 3.79
C GLY A 56 -14.81 -8.93 3.10
N SER A 57 -14.42 -7.85 3.80
CA SER A 57 -14.27 -6.53 3.19
C SER A 57 -13.08 -6.46 2.24
N ILE A 58 -13.11 -5.51 1.29
CA ILE A 58 -12.03 -5.31 0.32
C ILE A 58 -11.29 -4.02 0.63
N SER A 59 -9.98 -4.11 0.82
CA SER A 59 -9.10 -2.95 0.96
C SER A 59 -8.30 -2.71 -0.32
N GLN A 60 -8.29 -1.46 -0.77
CA GLN A 60 -7.62 -1.01 -2.00
C GLN A 60 -6.60 0.07 -1.66
N PHE A 61 -5.39 -0.08 -2.18
CA PHE A 61 -4.28 0.84 -1.94
C PHE A 61 -3.79 1.40 -3.27
N HIS A 62 -4.17 2.64 -3.56
CA HIS A 62 -3.93 3.32 -4.86
C HIS A 62 -2.56 3.98 -5.00
N SER A 63 -1.79 4.01 -3.92
CA SER A 63 -0.43 4.49 -3.93
C SER A 63 0.48 3.33 -3.64
N ILE A 64 1.03 2.76 -4.71
CA ILE A 64 2.21 1.90 -4.66
C ILE A 64 3.42 2.78 -5.01
N PRO A 65 3.96 3.61 -4.09
CA PRO A 65 5.23 4.28 -4.32
C PRO A 65 6.25 3.26 -4.84
N ARG A 66 7.07 3.64 -5.83
CA ARG A 66 8.21 2.81 -6.24
C ARG A 66 9.11 2.44 -5.05
N TYR A 67 9.15 3.29 -4.01
CA TYR A 67 9.78 2.98 -2.72
C TYR A 67 9.16 1.78 -1.99
N GLN A 68 7.85 1.56 -2.08
CA GLN A 68 7.20 0.39 -1.49
C GLN A 68 7.56 -0.92 -2.18
N ASN A 69 7.83 -0.90 -3.49
CA ASN A 69 8.31 -2.08 -4.21
C ASN A 69 9.71 -2.52 -3.74
N GLU A 70 10.51 -1.61 -3.18
CA GLU A 70 11.79 -1.94 -2.55
C GLU A 70 11.62 -2.36 -1.09
N LEU A 71 10.62 -1.82 -0.39
CA LEU A 71 10.31 -2.17 1.00
C LEU A 71 9.61 -3.54 1.12
N PHE A 72 8.86 -3.94 0.10
CA PHE A 72 8.17 -5.22 0.01
C PHE A 72 8.51 -5.88 -1.31
N ASP A 73 9.13 -7.05 -1.25
CA ASP A 73 9.35 -7.85 -2.45
C ASP A 73 8.00 -8.44 -2.90
N LEU A 74 7.23 -7.65 -3.67
CA LEU A 74 5.96 -8.06 -4.25
C LEU A 74 6.11 -9.29 -5.17
N LYS A 75 7.34 -9.65 -5.59
CA LYS A 75 7.59 -10.90 -6.34
C LYS A 75 7.43 -12.15 -5.48
N GLN A 76 7.46 -12.02 -4.16
CA GLN A 76 7.31 -13.14 -3.23
C GLN A 76 5.87 -13.35 -2.76
N ILE A 77 4.94 -12.49 -3.18
CA ILE A 77 3.52 -12.54 -2.84
C ILE A 77 2.73 -12.92 -4.09
N TYR A 78 2.04 -14.05 -4.02
CA TYR A 78 1.19 -14.56 -5.08
C TYR A 78 -0.28 -14.32 -4.77
N ALA A 79 -1.12 -14.28 -5.81
CA ALA A 79 -2.56 -14.20 -5.64
C ALA A 79 -3.05 -15.34 -4.72
N ASP A 80 -4.01 -15.03 -3.86
CA ASP A 80 -4.55 -15.88 -2.79
C ASP A 80 -3.61 -16.18 -1.61
N ASP A 81 -2.37 -15.65 -1.61
CA ASP A 81 -1.51 -15.74 -0.44
C ASP A 81 -2.18 -15.11 0.78
N ARG A 82 -2.14 -15.85 1.88
CA ARG A 82 -2.55 -15.36 3.20
C ARG A 82 -1.49 -14.40 3.71
N ILE A 83 -1.88 -13.15 3.96
CA ILE A 83 -0.96 -12.12 4.41
C ILE A 83 -1.57 -11.26 5.51
N CYS A 84 -0.73 -10.56 6.25
CA CYS A 84 -1.14 -9.44 7.09
C CYS A 84 -0.39 -8.19 6.66
N TYR A 85 -1.12 -7.12 6.36
CA TYR A 85 -0.55 -5.82 6.06
C TYR A 85 -0.77 -4.86 7.24
N TYR A 86 0.09 -3.85 7.33
CA TYR A 86 0.04 -2.85 8.38
C TYR A 86 -0.04 -1.47 7.77
N TYR A 87 -0.87 -0.59 8.29
CA TYR A 87 -0.93 0.82 7.89
C TYR A 87 -1.10 1.71 9.12
N SER A 88 -0.62 2.96 9.05
CA SER A 88 -0.81 3.97 10.10
C SER A 88 -2.02 4.83 9.78
N LEU A 89 -2.84 5.16 10.78
CA LEU A 89 -4.00 6.05 10.62
C LEU A 89 -3.59 7.50 10.37
N LYS A 90 -2.42 7.91 10.85
CA LYS A 90 -1.98 9.32 10.82
C LYS A 90 -1.34 9.73 9.50
N TYR A 91 -0.72 8.80 8.78
CA TYR A 91 0.07 9.10 7.59
C TYR A 91 -0.65 8.61 6.33
N THR A 92 -1.09 9.55 5.49
CA THR A 92 -1.91 9.31 4.29
C THR A 92 -1.33 10.04 3.08
N VAL A 93 -1.59 9.55 1.87
CA VAL A 93 -1.14 10.15 0.60
C VAL A 93 -2.02 11.34 0.20
N ASN A 94 -3.33 11.27 0.49
CA ASN A 94 -4.33 12.27 0.12
C ASN A 94 -5.49 12.31 1.13
N GLY A 95 -5.18 12.53 2.41
CA GLY A 95 -6.18 12.70 3.48
C GLY A 95 -6.83 11.39 3.96
N ASN A 96 -7.04 10.40 3.08
CA ASN A 96 -7.67 9.10 3.41
C ASN A 96 -7.00 7.88 2.76
N ASP A 97 -6.03 8.09 1.86
CA ASP A 97 -5.29 6.99 1.22
C ASP A 97 -4.13 6.56 2.11
N TYR A 98 -4.26 5.43 2.80
CA TYR A 98 -3.23 4.93 3.71
C TYR A 98 -2.04 4.29 2.98
N PHE A 99 -0.87 4.35 3.60
CA PHE A 99 0.30 3.59 3.14
C PHE A 99 0.37 2.23 3.82
N ILE A 100 0.67 1.20 3.04
CA ILE A 100 1.15 -0.05 3.60
C ILE A 100 2.58 0.16 4.11
N SER A 101 2.74 0.00 5.41
CA SER A 101 4.00 0.14 6.16
C SER A 101 4.73 -1.20 6.33
N ARG A 102 4.01 -2.32 6.25
CA ARG A 102 4.56 -3.68 6.32
C ARG A 102 3.60 -4.69 5.69
N ILE A 103 4.14 -5.75 5.07
CA ILE A 103 3.39 -6.96 4.72
C ILE A 103 4.14 -8.18 5.28
N ASP A 104 3.43 -9.02 6.03
CA ASP A 104 3.89 -10.31 6.53
C ASP A 104 3.16 -11.42 5.77
N ILE A 105 3.89 -12.33 5.12
CA ILE A 105 3.32 -13.49 4.43
C ILE A 105 3.15 -14.63 5.45
N LEU A 106 1.91 -15.10 5.62
CA LEU A 106 1.59 -16.20 6.52
C LEU A 106 1.75 -17.53 5.76
N ARG A 107 2.99 -17.98 5.59
CA ARG A 107 3.27 -19.32 5.05
C ARG A 107 2.96 -20.35 6.12
N ASN A 108 1.99 -21.24 5.85
CA ASN A 108 1.84 -22.46 6.64
C ASN A 108 3.11 -23.30 6.40
N ARG A 109 3.91 -23.48 7.45
CA ARG A 109 5.00 -24.46 7.47
C ARG A 109 4.45 -25.85 7.71
#